data_AF-A0A0F7N1K1-F1
#
_entry.id   AF-A0A0F7N1K1-F1
#
_cell.length_a   1.000
_cell.length_b   1.000
_cell.length_c   1.000
_cell.angle_alpha   90.00
_cell.angle_beta   90.00
_cell.angle_gamma   90.00
#
_symmetry.space_group_name_H-M   'P 1'
#
loop_
_entity.id
_entity.type
_entity.pdbx_description
1 polymer ?
#
loop_
_entity_poly.entity_id
_entity_poly.type
_entity_poly.pdbx_seq_one_letter_code
_entity_poly.pdbx_strand_id
1 'polypeptide(L)'
;MRRLATALAAVLAGAVALTPLAQAAAPAAAPDPAPGGPQRPYEPDVEGTDNIDTLDVTATRGPGRSVTVAFDRRSRAAEGTTPVAARRFVFLFDSSVSLRPESFPTCARAVVEAGGVAACPPGSLVGEGLGTWPDGSEHEVTVVNTRVDGTPGVLVVIPGAGSILEQTFERVADPYRGDYRWAADEILPPSPVPPGERVGTTRFQLSFGATREDRGRTVGFVETTARPGDELRFGLWSEFVTGQVVLPTATVRLRP
;
A
#
# COMPACT_ATOMS: atom_id res chain seq x y z
N MET A 1 -32.98 73.68 -49.64
CA MET A 1 -33.98 72.90 -48.87
C MET A 1 -33.32 71.60 -48.40
N ARG A 2 -33.67 71.17 -47.18
CA ARG A 2 -33.28 69.93 -46.46
C ARG A 2 -31.95 69.94 -45.70
N ARG A 3 -32.14 69.99 -44.37
CA ARG A 3 -31.21 69.64 -43.28
C ARG A 3 -30.79 68.18 -43.40
N LEU A 4 -29.58 67.85 -42.97
CA LEU A 4 -29.22 66.54 -42.40
C LEU A 4 -28.17 66.76 -41.31
N ALA A 5 -28.57 66.46 -40.08
CA ALA A 5 -27.69 66.30 -38.94
C ALA A 5 -26.92 64.98 -39.08
N THR A 6 -25.68 64.92 -38.58
CA THR A 6 -25.00 63.64 -38.40
C THR A 6 -24.25 63.67 -37.07
N ALA A 7 -24.57 62.68 -36.25
CA ALA A 7 -24.22 62.54 -34.85
C ALA A 7 -22.82 61.92 -34.65
N LEU A 8 -22.30 62.16 -33.44
CA LEU A 8 -21.15 61.52 -32.81
C LEU A 8 -21.17 59.98 -32.93
N ALA A 9 -19.98 59.41 -33.14
CA ALA A 9 -19.64 58.08 -32.64
C ALA A 9 -18.21 58.10 -32.07
N ALA A 10 -18.11 58.05 -30.75
CA ALA A 10 -16.85 57.87 -30.03
C ALA A 10 -16.50 56.38 -30.01
N VAL A 11 -15.31 56.03 -30.48
CA VAL A 11 -14.77 54.66 -30.43
C VAL A 11 -13.97 54.51 -29.14
N LEU A 12 -14.52 53.78 -28.18
CA LEU A 12 -13.81 53.29 -26.99
C LEU A 12 -13.14 51.96 -27.34
N ALA A 13 -11.82 51.97 -27.51
CA ALA A 13 -11.01 50.77 -27.65
C ALA A 13 -10.81 50.12 -26.26
N GLY A 14 -11.54 49.03 -26.01
CA GLY A 14 -11.33 48.18 -24.83
C GLY A 14 -10.12 47.27 -25.01
N ALA A 15 -9.05 47.53 -24.27
CA ALA A 15 -7.93 46.61 -24.14
C ALA A 15 -8.33 45.44 -23.22
N VAL A 16 -8.62 44.29 -23.81
CA VAL A 16 -8.82 43.04 -23.08
C VAL A 16 -7.43 42.51 -22.70
N ALA A 17 -7.05 42.68 -21.43
CA ALA A 17 -5.86 42.03 -20.88
C ALA A 17 -6.12 40.52 -20.79
N LEU A 18 -5.49 39.76 -21.69
CA LEU A 18 -5.40 38.30 -21.62
C LEU A 18 -4.44 37.93 -20.49
N THR A 19 -4.96 37.71 -19.28
CA THR A 19 -4.20 37.00 -18.24
C THR A 19 -4.14 35.52 -18.61
N PRO A 20 -2.95 34.92 -18.81
CA PRO A 20 -2.84 33.48 -19.00
C PRO A 20 -3.35 32.79 -17.73
N LEU A 21 -4.28 31.84 -17.91
CA LEU A 21 -4.71 30.96 -16.84
C LEU A 21 -3.48 30.19 -16.37
N ALA A 22 -3.09 30.42 -15.11
CA ALA A 22 -2.05 29.64 -14.46
C ALA A 22 -2.51 28.18 -14.46
N GLN A 23 -1.91 27.38 -15.32
CA GLN A 23 -2.11 25.94 -15.37
C GLN A 23 -1.49 25.38 -14.09
N ALA A 24 -2.34 25.05 -13.11
CA ALA A 24 -1.90 24.42 -11.88
C ALA A 24 -1.13 23.15 -12.25
N ALA A 25 0.16 23.11 -11.92
CA ALA A 25 0.97 21.91 -12.08
C ALA A 25 0.28 20.79 -11.30
N ALA A 26 0.08 19.64 -11.95
CA ALA A 26 -0.40 18.46 -11.26
C ALA A 26 0.54 18.19 -10.06
N PRO A 27 0.00 17.86 -8.88
CA PRO A 27 0.83 17.54 -7.74
C PRO A 27 1.78 16.40 -8.13
N ALA A 28 3.07 16.56 -7.82
CA ALA A 28 4.05 15.51 -8.05
C ALA A 28 3.64 14.24 -7.31
N ALA A 29 3.77 13.08 -7.98
CA ALA A 29 3.52 11.79 -7.38
C ALA A 29 4.38 11.60 -6.12
N ALA A 30 3.83 10.94 -5.10
CA ALA A 30 4.57 10.63 -3.88
C ALA A 30 5.81 9.78 -4.22
N PRO A 31 7.02 10.13 -3.71
CA PRO A 31 8.25 9.42 -4.05
C PRO A 31 8.20 7.95 -3.60
N ASP A 32 9.00 7.08 -4.22
CA ASP A 32 9.09 5.67 -3.80
C ASP A 32 9.61 5.54 -2.36
N PRO A 33 8.86 4.93 -1.42
CA PRO A 33 9.31 4.72 -0.05
C PRO A 33 10.31 3.57 0.11
N ALA A 34 10.42 2.66 -0.86
CA ALA A 34 11.19 1.43 -0.79
C ALA A 34 12.03 1.19 -2.07
N PRO A 35 12.99 2.08 -2.41
CA PRO A 35 13.75 1.95 -3.65
C PRO A 35 14.80 0.83 -3.64
N GLY A 36 15.08 0.21 -2.49
CA GLY A 36 16.08 -0.86 -2.36
C GLY A 36 15.50 -2.26 -2.49
N GLY A 37 14.17 -2.40 -2.47
CA GLY A 37 13.45 -3.65 -2.70
C GLY A 37 13.64 -4.23 -4.10
N PRO A 38 13.12 -5.45 -4.34
CA PRO A 38 13.16 -6.09 -5.65
C PRO A 38 12.62 -5.14 -6.73
N GLN A 39 13.20 -5.22 -7.93
CA GLN A 39 12.73 -4.39 -9.03
C GLN A 39 11.72 -5.16 -9.85
N ARG A 40 10.55 -4.57 -10.07
CA ARG A 40 9.52 -5.16 -10.93
C ARG A 40 9.98 -5.17 -12.39
N PRO A 41 9.61 -6.18 -13.19
CA PRO A 41 9.70 -6.08 -14.63
C PRO A 41 8.96 -4.81 -15.11
N TYR A 42 9.56 -4.11 -16.07
CA TYR A 42 8.92 -2.94 -16.66
C TYR A 42 7.62 -3.35 -17.36
N GLU A 43 6.57 -2.57 -17.10
CA GLU A 43 5.27 -2.66 -17.76
C GLU A 43 4.80 -1.23 -18.04
N PRO A 44 4.47 -0.87 -19.29
CA PRO A 44 4.06 0.48 -19.63
C PRO A 44 2.72 0.82 -18.98
N ASP A 45 2.53 2.07 -18.61
CA ASP A 45 1.24 2.55 -18.12
C ASP A 45 0.15 2.37 -19.19
N VAL A 46 -1.03 2.02 -18.72
CA VAL A 46 -2.22 1.88 -19.57
C VAL A 46 -3.23 2.97 -19.24
N GLU A 47 -4.00 3.40 -20.24
CA GLU A 47 -5.13 4.29 -19.96
C GLU A 47 -6.14 3.59 -19.05
N GLY A 48 -6.73 4.34 -18.12
CA GLY A 48 -7.71 3.82 -17.18
C GLY A 48 -8.21 4.91 -16.23
N THR A 49 -9.18 4.54 -15.40
CA THR A 49 -9.72 5.41 -14.35
C THR A 49 -8.77 5.45 -13.15
N ASP A 50 -8.80 6.57 -12.42
CA ASP A 50 -8.10 6.70 -11.16
C ASP A 50 -8.72 5.79 -10.09
N ASN A 51 -7.88 5.17 -9.27
CA ASN A 51 -8.31 4.55 -8.03
C ASN A 51 -8.40 5.59 -6.90
N ILE A 52 -9.39 5.38 -6.04
CA ILE A 52 -9.57 6.09 -4.78
C ILE A 52 -9.39 5.07 -3.66
N ASP A 53 -8.27 5.19 -2.95
CA ASP A 53 -7.93 4.33 -1.83
C ASP A 53 -8.21 5.02 -0.49
N THR A 54 -8.78 4.27 0.44
CA THR A 54 -8.85 4.64 1.86
C THR A 54 -8.12 3.60 2.69
N LEU A 55 -7.48 4.05 3.76
CA LEU A 55 -6.74 3.19 4.67
C LEU A 55 -7.26 3.35 6.09
N ASP A 56 -7.74 2.25 6.66
CA ASP A 56 -7.92 2.08 8.10
C ASP A 56 -6.77 1.22 8.65
N VAL A 57 -6.31 1.52 9.85
CA VAL A 57 -5.31 0.69 10.54
C VAL A 57 -5.76 0.43 11.97
N THR A 58 -5.42 -0.73 12.51
CA THR A 58 -5.50 -0.99 13.96
C THR A 58 -4.13 -1.39 14.48
N ALA A 59 -3.80 -0.91 15.67
CA ALA A 59 -2.60 -1.29 16.41
C ALA A 59 -3.01 -1.71 17.81
N THR A 60 -2.79 -2.97 18.16
CA THR A 60 -3.21 -3.57 19.44
C THR A 60 -2.00 -4.12 20.17
N ARG A 61 -1.82 -3.73 21.42
CA ARG A 61 -0.70 -4.18 22.24
C ARG A 61 -0.84 -5.67 22.53
N GLY A 62 0.29 -6.37 22.49
CA GLY A 62 0.41 -7.74 22.98
C GLY A 62 1.38 -7.84 24.14
N PRO A 63 1.72 -9.07 24.56
CA PRO A 63 2.67 -9.33 25.64
C PRO A 63 4.02 -8.61 25.46
N GLY A 64 4.52 -8.04 26.55
CA GLY A 64 5.80 -7.35 26.55
C GLY A 64 5.80 -6.15 25.60
N ARG A 65 6.56 -6.24 24.50
CA ARG A 65 6.68 -5.19 23.47
C ARG A 65 5.96 -5.52 22.17
N SER A 66 5.31 -6.69 22.06
CA SER A 66 4.64 -7.07 20.83
C SER A 66 3.46 -6.15 20.54
N VAL A 67 3.16 -5.99 19.26
CA VAL A 67 1.98 -5.28 18.77
C VAL A 67 1.45 -6.04 17.55
N THR A 68 0.14 -6.13 17.43
CA THR A 68 -0.51 -6.55 16.19
C THR A 68 -0.89 -5.29 15.42
N VAL A 69 -0.37 -5.14 14.20
CA VAL A 69 -0.75 -4.08 13.27
C VAL A 69 -1.55 -4.70 12.15
N ALA A 70 -2.78 -4.23 11.94
CA ALA A 70 -3.63 -4.68 10.85
C ALA A 70 -4.03 -3.49 9.97
N PHE A 71 -3.66 -3.57 8.69
CA PHE A 71 -4.06 -2.64 7.64
C PHE A 71 -5.36 -3.14 7.00
N ASP A 72 -6.28 -2.21 6.72
CA ASP A 72 -7.52 -2.45 6.00
C ASP A 72 -7.64 -1.38 4.91
N ARG A 73 -7.20 -1.75 3.71
CA ARG A 73 -7.32 -0.92 2.52
C ARG A 73 -8.68 -1.17 1.89
N ARG A 74 -9.40 -0.11 1.52
CA ARG A 74 -10.52 -0.17 0.58
C ARG A 74 -10.19 0.62 -0.67
N SER A 75 -10.61 0.10 -1.81
CA SER A 75 -10.33 0.68 -3.12
C SER A 75 -11.55 0.65 -4.01
N ARG A 76 -11.72 1.70 -4.80
CA ARG A 76 -12.72 1.80 -5.87
C ARG A 76 -12.18 2.65 -7.01
N ALA A 77 -12.76 2.50 -8.19
CA ALA A 77 -12.55 3.45 -9.26
C ALA A 77 -13.20 4.82 -8.95
N ALA A 78 -12.67 5.89 -9.55
CA ALA A 78 -13.29 7.20 -9.51
C ALA A 78 -14.64 7.21 -10.26
N GLU A 79 -14.68 6.53 -11.40
CA GLU A 79 -15.86 6.46 -12.29
C GLU A 79 -16.74 5.21 -12.09
N GLY A 80 -16.43 4.35 -11.11
CA GLY A 80 -17.13 3.09 -10.91
C GLY A 80 -16.71 2.35 -9.66
N THR A 81 -17.07 1.07 -9.54
CA THR A 81 -16.71 0.24 -8.37
C THR A 81 -15.42 -0.52 -8.56
N THR A 82 -15.18 -1.08 -9.74
CA THR A 82 -14.00 -1.93 -10.02
C THR A 82 -12.72 -1.09 -10.09
N PRO A 83 -11.81 -1.20 -9.12
CA PRO A 83 -10.53 -0.51 -9.18
C PRO A 83 -9.61 -1.15 -10.22
N VAL A 84 -8.75 -0.35 -10.85
CA VAL A 84 -7.65 -0.87 -11.67
C VAL A 84 -6.66 -1.63 -10.78
N ALA A 85 -6.00 -2.64 -11.33
CA ALA A 85 -5.05 -3.44 -10.56
C ALA A 85 -3.85 -2.61 -10.08
N ALA A 86 -3.39 -2.92 -8.87
CA ALA A 86 -2.10 -2.44 -8.39
C ALA A 86 -0.97 -3.23 -9.06
N ARG A 87 0.18 -2.58 -9.18
CA ARG A 87 1.47 -3.20 -9.51
C ARG A 87 2.31 -3.41 -8.27
N ARG A 88 2.12 -2.54 -7.27
CA ARG A 88 2.95 -2.49 -6.08
C ARG A 88 2.20 -1.87 -4.92
N PHE A 89 2.43 -2.42 -3.74
CA PHE A 89 2.02 -1.85 -2.46
C PHE A 89 3.23 -1.73 -1.55
N VAL A 90 3.36 -0.62 -0.85
CA VAL A 90 4.35 -0.45 0.22
C VAL A 90 3.66 -0.03 1.50
N PHE A 91 3.62 -0.95 2.45
CA PHE A 91 3.05 -0.69 3.78
C PHE A 91 4.10 0.03 4.63
N LEU A 92 3.73 1.18 5.17
CA LEU A 92 4.61 2.03 5.97
C LEU A 92 4.26 1.91 7.45
N PHE A 93 5.25 1.52 8.23
CA PHE A 93 5.12 1.34 9.67
C PHE A 93 5.66 2.54 10.43
N ASP A 94 4.92 2.95 11.46
CA ASP A 94 5.27 4.03 12.37
C ASP A 94 6.73 3.99 12.83
N SER A 95 7.32 5.17 13.05
CA SER A 95 8.71 5.31 13.50
C SER A 95 9.07 4.50 14.76
N SER A 96 8.11 4.26 15.66
CA SER A 96 8.26 3.52 16.90
C SER A 96 8.18 2.00 16.71
N VAL A 97 7.73 1.53 15.53
CA VAL A 97 7.50 0.12 15.22
C VAL A 97 8.76 -0.53 14.64
N SER A 98 9.03 -1.77 15.06
CA SER A 98 10.15 -2.59 14.61
C SER A 98 9.67 -3.97 14.17
N LEU A 99 10.16 -4.43 13.02
CA LEU A 99 9.98 -5.81 12.57
C LEU A 99 11.11 -6.69 13.08
N ARG A 100 10.80 -7.94 13.45
CA ARG A 100 11.74 -8.93 14.02
C ARG A 100 11.75 -10.25 13.21
N PRO A 101 11.95 -10.23 11.88
CA PRO A 101 11.84 -11.42 11.04
C PRO A 101 12.82 -12.53 11.44
N GLU A 102 14.02 -12.16 11.92
CA GLU A 102 15.06 -13.10 12.34
C GLU A 102 14.72 -13.89 13.62
N SER A 103 13.70 -13.46 14.37
CA SER A 103 13.23 -14.18 15.55
C SER A 103 12.25 -15.30 15.20
N PHE A 104 11.82 -15.41 13.95
CA PHE A 104 10.82 -16.36 13.48
C PHE A 104 11.44 -17.31 12.44
N PRO A 105 11.00 -18.58 12.35
CA PRO A 105 11.46 -19.47 11.31
C PRO A 105 10.98 -18.97 9.94
N THR A 106 11.71 -19.31 8.90
CA THR A 106 11.36 -18.95 7.52
C THR A 106 10.74 -20.15 6.80
N CYS A 107 9.75 -19.90 5.95
CA CYS A 107 9.23 -20.87 5.01
C CYS A 107 9.54 -20.41 3.58
N ALA A 108 10.20 -21.26 2.80
CA ALA A 108 10.51 -20.96 1.41
C ALA A 108 9.25 -21.03 0.54
N ARG A 109 9.19 -20.19 -0.50
CA ARG A 109 8.08 -20.18 -1.47
C ARG A 109 7.79 -21.57 -2.05
N ALA A 110 8.83 -22.29 -2.48
CA ALA A 110 8.68 -23.63 -3.05
C ALA A 110 8.03 -24.64 -2.08
N VAL A 111 8.19 -24.46 -0.76
CA VAL A 111 7.51 -25.30 0.24
C VAL A 111 6.01 -25.01 0.28
N VAL A 112 5.64 -23.72 0.24
CA VAL A 112 4.23 -23.30 0.16
C VAL A 112 3.59 -23.77 -1.15
N GLU A 113 4.29 -23.65 -2.27
CA GLU A 113 3.80 -24.11 -3.58
C GLU A 113 3.58 -25.64 -3.62
N ALA A 114 4.48 -26.42 -3.01
CA ALA A 114 4.40 -27.87 -3.04
C ALA A 114 3.41 -28.47 -2.02
N GLY A 115 3.28 -27.86 -0.83
CA GLY A 115 2.56 -28.45 0.30
C GLY A 115 1.59 -27.51 1.02
N GLY A 116 1.39 -26.29 0.50
CA GLY A 116 0.61 -25.25 1.15
C GLY A 116 1.28 -24.71 2.42
N VAL A 117 0.60 -23.76 3.08
CA VAL A 117 1.11 -23.14 4.32
C VAL A 117 1.28 -24.16 5.45
N ALA A 118 0.49 -25.24 5.45
CA ALA A 118 0.60 -26.31 6.44
C ALA A 118 1.94 -27.05 6.40
N ALA A 119 2.67 -27.00 5.27
CA ALA A 119 4.01 -27.56 5.16
C ALA A 119 5.11 -26.68 5.76
N CYS A 120 4.80 -25.44 6.15
CA CYS A 120 5.76 -24.52 6.73
C CYS A 120 6.19 -24.93 8.14
N PRO A 121 7.45 -24.63 8.54
CA PRO A 121 7.89 -24.87 9.91
C PRO A 121 6.97 -24.20 10.94
N PRO A 122 6.67 -24.85 12.07
CA PRO A 122 5.85 -24.25 13.13
C PRO A 122 6.39 -22.89 13.58
N GLY A 123 5.49 -21.90 13.68
CA GLY A 123 5.85 -20.52 14.03
C GLY A 123 6.32 -19.65 12.86
N SER A 124 6.27 -20.14 11.62
CA SER A 124 6.54 -19.30 10.42
C SER A 124 5.35 -18.42 10.03
N LEU A 125 4.13 -18.74 10.50
CA LEU A 125 2.96 -17.89 10.30
C LEU A 125 3.09 -16.65 11.19
N VAL A 126 3.07 -15.46 10.58
CA VAL A 126 3.33 -14.19 11.26
C VAL A 126 2.18 -13.19 11.19
N GLY A 127 1.16 -13.52 10.42
CA GLY A 127 0.01 -12.68 10.17
C GLY A 127 -1.05 -13.35 9.32
N GLU A 128 -2.16 -12.65 9.13
CA GLU A 128 -3.35 -13.11 8.44
C GLU A 128 -4.15 -11.94 7.89
N GLY A 129 -5.16 -12.22 7.08
CA GLY A 129 -6.00 -11.20 6.48
C GLY A 129 -7.11 -11.74 5.60
N LEU A 130 -7.70 -10.84 4.82
CA LEU A 130 -8.83 -11.13 3.94
C LEU A 130 -8.76 -10.21 2.71
N GLY A 131 -8.84 -10.79 1.52
CA GLY A 131 -9.05 -10.05 0.28
C GLY A 131 -10.51 -10.12 -0.14
N THR A 132 -11.05 -9.03 -0.68
CA THR A 132 -12.38 -8.98 -1.32
C THR A 132 -12.24 -8.49 -2.75
N TRP A 133 -12.88 -9.19 -3.69
CA TRP A 133 -12.86 -8.88 -5.13
C TRP A 133 -14.12 -8.12 -5.58
N PRO A 134 -14.11 -7.52 -6.79
CA PRO A 134 -15.26 -6.79 -7.32
C PRO A 134 -16.54 -7.62 -7.46
N ASP A 135 -16.43 -8.94 -7.61
CA ASP A 135 -17.57 -9.87 -7.66
C ASP A 135 -18.15 -10.22 -6.27
N GLY A 136 -17.56 -9.68 -5.20
CA GLY A 136 -17.95 -9.93 -3.82
C GLY A 136 -17.36 -11.21 -3.22
N SER A 137 -16.53 -11.96 -3.97
CA SER A 137 -15.81 -13.10 -3.41
C SER A 137 -14.78 -12.65 -2.38
N GLU A 138 -14.62 -13.47 -1.35
CA GLU A 138 -13.67 -13.24 -0.27
C GLU A 138 -12.70 -14.43 -0.17
N HIS A 139 -11.41 -14.12 0.02
CA HIS A 139 -10.37 -15.12 0.16
C HIS A 139 -9.49 -14.81 1.36
N GLU A 140 -9.28 -15.83 2.19
CA GLU A 140 -8.35 -15.75 3.32
C GLU A 140 -6.93 -15.48 2.84
N VAL A 141 -6.23 -14.65 3.60
CA VAL A 141 -4.83 -14.30 3.38
C VAL A 141 -4.03 -14.83 4.55
N THR A 142 -2.93 -15.53 4.28
CA THR A 142 -1.98 -15.95 5.31
C THR A 142 -0.62 -15.32 5.05
N VAL A 143 0.01 -14.83 6.10
CA VAL A 143 1.32 -14.18 6.02
C VAL A 143 2.36 -15.08 6.66
N VAL A 144 3.37 -15.46 5.87
CA VAL A 144 4.41 -16.41 6.28
C VAL A 144 5.77 -15.76 6.20
N ASN A 145 6.54 -15.79 7.29
CA ASN A 145 7.91 -15.27 7.32
C ASN A 145 8.81 -16.00 6.33
N THR A 146 9.61 -15.26 5.58
CA THR A 146 10.47 -15.80 4.53
C THR A 146 11.74 -14.98 4.30
N ARG A 147 12.53 -15.38 3.31
CA ARG A 147 13.53 -14.54 2.67
C ARG A 147 13.27 -14.53 1.17
N VAL A 148 13.25 -13.34 0.58
CA VAL A 148 13.15 -13.11 -0.86
C VAL A 148 14.53 -12.66 -1.33
N ASP A 149 15.19 -13.48 -2.15
CA ASP A 149 16.57 -13.24 -2.62
C ASP A 149 17.56 -12.86 -1.50
N GLY A 150 17.39 -13.50 -0.33
CA GLY A 150 18.21 -13.26 0.86
C GLY A 150 17.74 -12.11 1.75
N THR A 151 16.87 -11.24 1.27
CA THR A 151 16.28 -10.12 2.03
C THR A 151 15.15 -10.62 2.94
N PRO A 152 15.10 -10.20 4.22
CA PRO A 152 13.98 -10.53 5.10
C PRO A 152 12.65 -10.05 4.53
N GLY A 153 11.61 -10.87 4.65
CA GLY A 153 10.31 -10.58 4.08
C GLY A 153 9.22 -11.53 4.55
N VAL A 154 8.08 -11.48 3.89
CA VAL A 154 6.99 -12.43 4.05
C VAL A 154 6.46 -12.88 2.69
N LEU A 155 5.87 -14.07 2.69
CA LEU A 155 4.96 -14.52 1.63
C LEU A 155 3.55 -14.17 2.06
N VAL A 156 2.81 -13.51 1.18
CA VAL A 156 1.37 -13.27 1.33
C VAL A 156 0.64 -14.29 0.46
N VAL A 157 0.08 -15.30 1.11
CA VAL A 157 -0.50 -16.49 0.49
C VAL A 157 -2.02 -16.35 0.46
N ILE A 158 -2.62 -16.46 -0.72
CA ILE A 158 -4.05 -16.33 -0.96
C ILE A 158 -4.53 -17.58 -1.72
N PRO A 159 -4.78 -18.70 -1.03
CA PRO A 159 -5.09 -19.97 -1.69
C PRO A 159 -6.32 -19.91 -2.59
N GLY A 160 -7.38 -19.21 -2.17
CA GLY A 160 -8.62 -19.04 -2.93
C GLY A 160 -8.42 -18.31 -4.27
N ALA A 161 -7.40 -17.45 -4.35
CA ALA A 161 -6.99 -16.73 -5.55
C ALA A 161 -5.79 -17.37 -6.27
N GLY A 162 -5.33 -18.55 -5.84
CA GLY A 162 -4.15 -19.23 -6.40
C GLY A 162 -2.87 -18.39 -6.39
N SER A 163 -2.73 -17.47 -5.44
CA SER A 163 -1.69 -16.45 -5.45
C SER A 163 -0.74 -16.56 -4.26
N ILE A 164 0.55 -16.35 -4.53
CA ILE A 164 1.61 -16.17 -3.50
C ILE A 164 2.39 -14.94 -3.91
N LEU A 165 2.29 -13.89 -3.10
CA LEU A 165 3.00 -12.63 -3.31
C LEU A 165 4.23 -12.58 -2.40
N GLU A 166 5.27 -11.91 -2.88
CA GLU A 166 6.51 -11.71 -2.12
C GLU A 166 6.55 -10.27 -1.64
N GLN A 167 6.77 -10.12 -0.34
CA GLN A 167 6.89 -8.83 0.31
C GLN A 167 8.22 -8.73 1.04
N THR A 168 9.01 -7.71 0.75
CA THR A 168 10.34 -7.50 1.36
C THR A 168 10.32 -6.38 2.38
N PHE A 169 11.17 -6.48 3.40
CA PHE A 169 11.29 -5.44 4.42
C PHE A 169 12.56 -4.64 4.25
N GLU A 170 12.42 -3.31 4.22
CA GLU A 170 13.56 -2.41 4.24
C GLU A 170 13.30 -1.12 5.02
N ARG A 171 14.36 -0.34 5.22
CA ARG A 171 14.24 1.00 5.80
C ARG A 171 13.62 1.94 4.78
N VAL A 172 12.66 2.74 5.23
CA VAL A 172 12.05 3.74 4.37
C VAL A 172 13.09 4.73 3.82
N ALA A 173 12.86 5.19 2.60
CA ALA A 173 13.65 6.23 1.95
C ALA A 173 13.60 7.57 2.70
N ASP A 174 14.58 8.43 2.45
CA ASP A 174 14.77 9.72 3.12
C ASP A 174 13.50 10.58 3.33
N PRO A 175 12.61 10.78 2.33
CA PRO A 175 11.43 11.63 2.53
C PRO A 175 10.44 11.09 3.57
N TYR A 176 10.54 9.82 3.96
CA TYR A 176 9.60 9.14 4.86
C TYR A 176 10.14 8.91 6.27
N ARG A 177 11.45 9.07 6.49
CA ARG A 177 12.13 8.69 7.76
C ARG A 177 11.67 9.47 9.00
N GLY A 178 11.03 10.63 8.81
CA GLY A 178 10.48 11.42 9.91
C GLY A 178 9.24 10.79 10.55
N ASP A 179 8.42 10.11 9.74
CA ASP A 179 7.14 9.53 10.16
C ASP A 179 7.22 8.00 10.28
N TYR A 180 8.06 7.36 9.46
CA TYR A 180 8.05 5.91 9.26
C TYR A 180 9.44 5.31 9.44
N ARG A 181 9.49 4.03 9.86
CA ARG A 181 10.76 3.32 10.12
C ARG A 181 11.00 2.11 9.22
N TRP A 182 9.94 1.45 8.80
CA TRP A 182 9.99 0.27 7.92
C TRP A 182 9.00 0.43 6.79
N ALA A 183 9.43 -0.01 5.61
CA ALA A 183 8.58 -0.30 4.46
C ALA A 183 8.49 -1.82 4.29
N ALA A 184 7.28 -2.31 4.04
CA ALA A 184 7.06 -3.66 3.57
C ALA A 184 6.55 -3.60 2.12
N ASP A 185 7.45 -3.87 1.19
CA ASP A 185 7.29 -3.70 -0.25
C ASP A 185 6.81 -5.00 -0.91
N GLU A 186 5.56 -4.99 -1.37
CA GLU A 186 4.88 -6.08 -2.06
C GLU A 186 4.73 -5.75 -3.54
N ILE A 187 5.32 -6.58 -4.40
CA ILE A 187 5.19 -6.46 -5.85
C ILE A 187 4.15 -7.47 -6.32
N LEU A 188 3.18 -6.97 -7.09
CA LEU A 188 2.22 -7.82 -7.77
C LEU A 188 2.87 -8.29 -9.07
N PRO A 189 3.15 -9.61 -9.22
CA PRO A 189 3.81 -10.10 -10.42
C PRO A 189 2.92 -9.89 -11.64
N PRO A 190 3.51 -9.63 -12.82
CA PRO A 190 2.77 -9.64 -14.07
C PRO A 190 2.02 -10.96 -14.26
N SER A 191 0.80 -10.88 -14.78
CA SER A 191 -0.02 -12.04 -15.13
C SER A 191 -0.23 -12.13 -16.64
N PRO A 192 -0.69 -13.29 -17.16
CA PRO A 192 -1.08 -13.42 -18.56
C PRO A 192 -2.20 -12.46 -18.99
N VAL A 193 -2.97 -11.92 -18.04
CA VAL A 193 -4.00 -10.92 -18.30
C VAL A 193 -3.30 -9.58 -18.60
N PRO A 194 -3.60 -8.91 -19.72
CA PRO A 194 -3.05 -7.59 -20.03
C PRO A 194 -3.32 -6.58 -18.90
N PRO A 195 -2.39 -5.66 -18.60
CA PRO A 195 -2.55 -4.72 -17.47
C PRO A 195 -3.87 -3.93 -17.48
N GLY A 196 -4.36 -3.49 -18.65
CA GLY A 196 -5.64 -2.77 -18.78
C GLY A 196 -6.89 -3.61 -18.51
N GLU A 197 -6.75 -4.93 -18.45
CA GLU A 197 -7.83 -5.88 -18.16
C GLU A 197 -7.73 -6.46 -16.74
N ARG A 198 -6.66 -6.16 -15.99
CA ARG A 198 -6.48 -6.66 -14.62
C ARG A 198 -7.37 -5.88 -13.65
N VAL A 199 -8.10 -6.61 -12.83
CA VAL A 199 -8.92 -6.05 -11.76
C VAL A 199 -8.15 -6.01 -10.44
N GLY A 200 -8.31 -4.92 -9.69
CA GLY A 200 -7.84 -4.83 -8.30
C GLY A 200 -8.85 -5.40 -7.31
N THR A 201 -8.37 -5.69 -6.09
CA THR A 201 -9.23 -5.98 -4.94
C THR A 201 -9.98 -4.72 -4.51
N THR A 202 -11.25 -4.85 -4.11
CA THR A 202 -12.06 -3.77 -3.53
C THR A 202 -11.75 -3.55 -2.05
N ARG A 203 -11.29 -4.60 -1.35
CA ARG A 203 -10.78 -4.52 0.02
C ARG A 203 -9.61 -5.48 0.20
N PHE A 204 -8.59 -5.06 0.93
CA PHE A 204 -7.47 -5.91 1.29
C PHE A 204 -7.06 -5.64 2.74
N GLN A 205 -7.26 -6.66 3.56
CA GLN A 205 -6.85 -6.66 4.97
C GLN A 205 -5.58 -7.49 5.12
N LEU A 206 -4.61 -6.95 5.83
CA LEU A 206 -3.34 -7.62 6.10
C LEU A 206 -2.86 -7.27 7.50
N SER A 207 -2.60 -8.27 8.33
CA SER A 207 -2.11 -8.09 9.68
C SER A 207 -0.74 -8.73 9.90
N PHE A 208 -0.01 -8.17 10.85
CA PHE A 208 1.28 -8.66 11.33
C PHE A 208 1.27 -8.58 12.86
N GLY A 209 1.48 -9.70 13.54
CA GLY A 209 1.36 -9.68 15.00
C GLY A 209 1.67 -10.96 15.74
N ALA A 210 2.15 -12.01 15.06
CA ALA A 210 2.45 -13.25 15.74
C ALA A 210 3.48 -13.05 16.87
N THR A 211 3.32 -13.86 17.91
CA THR A 211 4.28 -13.95 19.01
C THR A 211 4.80 -15.37 19.12
N ARG A 212 6.03 -15.53 19.60
CA ARG A 212 6.56 -16.85 19.97
C ARG A 212 7.45 -16.76 21.19
N GLU A 213 7.67 -17.90 21.82
CA GLU A 213 8.75 -18.04 22.79
C GLU A 213 10.10 -18.14 22.05
N ASP A 214 11.06 -17.31 22.47
CA ASP A 214 12.44 -17.36 22.02
C ASP A 214 13.36 -17.17 23.24
N ARG A 215 14.16 -18.20 23.55
CA ARG A 215 15.11 -18.19 24.68
C ARG A 215 14.47 -17.83 26.03
N GLY A 216 13.26 -18.33 26.29
CA GLY A 216 12.52 -18.11 27.55
C GLY A 216 11.87 -16.72 27.65
N ARG A 217 11.72 -16.01 26.54
CA ARG A 217 11.01 -14.73 26.45
C ARG A 217 10.02 -14.76 25.29
N THR A 218 8.81 -14.27 25.52
CA THR A 218 7.86 -13.95 24.45
C THR A 218 8.39 -12.80 23.59
N VAL A 219 8.57 -13.04 22.29
CA VAL A 219 8.95 -12.04 21.30
C VAL A 219 7.83 -11.88 20.26
N GLY A 220 7.56 -10.64 19.86
CA GLY A 220 6.62 -10.33 18.79
C GLY A 220 7.33 -10.23 17.44
N PHE A 221 6.64 -10.61 16.37
CA PHE A 221 7.11 -10.37 15.00
C PHE A 221 7.17 -8.86 14.72
N VAL A 222 6.17 -8.14 15.24
CA VAL A 222 6.17 -6.68 15.29
C VAL A 222 6.28 -6.26 16.76
N GLU A 223 7.20 -5.34 17.05
CA GLU A 223 7.40 -4.75 18.36
C GLU A 223 7.29 -3.23 18.29
N THR A 224 6.92 -2.59 19.40
CA THR A 224 6.88 -1.12 19.47
C THR A 224 7.56 -0.57 20.72
N THR A 225 8.09 0.66 20.64
CA THR A 225 8.51 1.45 21.81
C THR A 225 7.40 2.34 22.37
N ALA A 226 6.32 2.54 21.63
CA ALA A 226 5.18 3.34 22.07
C ALA A 226 4.47 2.70 23.27
N ARG A 227 3.83 3.55 24.05
CA ARG A 227 3.00 3.20 25.21
C ARG A 227 1.54 3.09 24.78
N PRO A 228 0.73 2.26 25.47
CA PRO A 228 -0.71 2.24 25.24
C PRO A 228 -1.31 3.66 25.33
N GLY A 229 -2.14 4.02 24.36
CA GLY A 229 -2.72 5.36 24.21
C GLY A 229 -1.94 6.33 23.33
N ASP A 230 -0.66 6.07 23.04
CA ASP A 230 0.13 6.88 22.11
C ASP A 230 -0.47 6.82 20.69
N GLU A 231 -0.33 7.91 19.95
CA GLU A 231 -0.72 7.99 18.53
C GLU A 231 0.40 7.46 17.64
N LEU A 232 0.05 6.58 16.72
CA LEU A 232 0.93 5.94 15.76
C LEU A 232 0.47 6.29 14.34
N ARG A 233 1.42 6.52 13.43
CA ARG A 233 1.17 6.85 12.04
C ARG A 233 1.54 5.69 11.11
N PHE A 234 0.61 5.33 10.25
CA PHE A 234 0.78 4.29 9.23
C PHE A 234 0.44 4.85 7.85
N GLY A 235 0.96 4.20 6.81
CA GLY A 235 0.70 4.58 5.43
C GLY A 235 0.66 3.37 4.52
N LEU A 236 0.04 3.55 3.36
CA LEU A 236 0.09 2.61 2.27
C LEU A 236 0.37 3.39 1.00
N TRP A 237 1.56 3.21 0.43
CA TRP A 237 1.89 3.72 -0.88
C TRP A 237 1.47 2.67 -1.92
N SER A 238 0.71 3.06 -2.95
CA SER A 238 0.28 2.13 -4.01
C SER A 238 0.60 2.73 -5.37
N GLU A 239 1.11 1.88 -6.27
CA GLU A 239 1.26 2.19 -7.70
C GLU A 239 0.33 1.29 -8.51
N PHE A 240 -0.43 1.88 -9.41
CA PHE A 240 -1.39 1.18 -10.25
C PHE A 240 -0.90 0.96 -11.69
N VAL A 241 -1.58 0.08 -12.42
CA VAL A 241 -1.29 -0.18 -13.83
C VAL A 241 -1.42 1.06 -14.72
N THR A 242 -2.14 2.08 -14.26
CA THR A 242 -2.30 3.38 -14.92
C THR A 242 -1.15 4.35 -14.68
N GLY A 243 -0.15 3.97 -13.88
CA GLY A 243 0.92 4.86 -13.41
C GLY A 243 0.49 5.78 -12.27
N GLN A 244 -0.79 5.73 -11.86
CA GLN A 244 -1.27 6.48 -10.72
C GLN A 244 -0.59 6.01 -9.43
N VAL A 245 -0.15 6.97 -8.63
CA VAL A 245 0.39 6.75 -7.29
C VAL A 245 -0.52 7.37 -6.24
N VAL A 246 -0.88 6.60 -5.22
CA VAL A 246 -1.66 7.08 -4.06
C VAL A 246 -0.95 6.76 -2.76
N LEU A 247 -1.18 7.60 -1.74
CA LEU A 247 -0.60 7.43 -0.40
C LEU A 247 -1.64 7.79 0.68
N PRO A 248 -2.68 6.97 0.90
CA PRO A 248 -3.51 7.11 2.10
C PRO A 248 -2.69 6.85 3.36
N THR A 249 -2.95 7.63 4.41
CA THR A 249 -2.32 7.50 5.73
C THR A 249 -3.37 7.39 6.83
N ALA A 250 -3.06 6.67 7.90
CA ALA A 250 -3.90 6.53 9.08
C ALA A 250 -3.13 6.87 10.35
N THR A 251 -3.75 7.66 11.24
CA THR A 251 -3.26 7.90 12.60
C THR A 251 -4.17 7.18 13.58
N VAL A 252 -3.59 6.33 14.42
CA VAL A 252 -4.34 5.41 15.29
C VAL A 252 -3.77 5.43 16.69
N ARG A 253 -4.61 5.25 17.71
CA ARG A 253 -4.13 5.06 19.08
C ARG A 253 -3.76 3.60 19.33
N LEU A 254 -2.60 3.38 19.93
CA LEU A 254 -2.18 2.05 20.37
C LEU A 254 -3.15 1.54 21.45
N ARG A 255 -3.93 0.51 21.12
CA ARG A 255 -4.87 -0.13 22.04
C ARG A 255 -4.12 -1.01 23.05
N PRO A 256 -4.62 -1.13 24.29
CA PRO A 256 -4.06 -2.06 25.27
C PRO A 256 -4.25 -3.52 24.86
#